data_AF-A0ABC8WZL6-F1
#
_entry.id   AF-A0ABC8WZL6-F1
#
_cell.length_a   1.000
_cell.length_b   1.000
_cell.length_c   1.000
_cell.angle_alpha   90.00
_cell.angle_beta   90.00
_cell.angle_gamma   90.00
#
_symmetry.space_group_name_H-M   'P 1'
#
loop_
_entity.id
_entity.type
_entity.pdbx_description
1 polymer ?
#
loop_
_entity_poly.entity_id
_entity_poly.type
_entity_poly.pdbx_seq_one_letter_code
_entity_poly.pdbx_strand_id
1 'polypeptide(L)'
;MQALARASRGIAAAVRPSAAEAAHGGQLQQARGIVVQVRDGNLDRALTIMERKMRSSGMERLIRARTHHHVKDSEKRVLARKALMQRVKSQELGKKLREILIKKIRGQ
;
A
#
# COMPACT_ATOMS: atom_id res chain seq x y z
N MET A 1 17.39 42.10 -10.91
CA MET A 1 18.00 42.12 -12.25
C MET A 1 19.31 41.36 -12.20
N GLN A 2 19.28 40.16 -12.79
CA GLN A 2 20.39 39.32 -13.28
C GLN A 2 21.41 38.76 -12.27
N ALA A 3 21.23 37.48 -11.96
CA ALA A 3 22.19 36.61 -11.28
C ALA A 3 23.00 35.80 -12.30
N LEU A 4 24.32 35.96 -12.21
CA LEU A 4 25.37 34.93 -12.27
C LEU A 4 25.28 33.84 -13.37
N ALA A 5 26.10 34.00 -14.40
CA ALA A 5 26.54 32.91 -15.27
C ALA A 5 28.06 32.73 -15.15
N ARG A 6 28.51 31.69 -14.45
CA ARG A 6 29.88 31.15 -14.56
C ARG A 6 29.77 29.65 -14.83
N ALA A 7 30.06 29.28 -16.08
CA ALA A 7 30.15 27.91 -16.53
C ALA A 7 31.58 27.40 -16.32
N SER A 8 31.78 26.56 -15.31
CA SER A 8 32.98 25.73 -15.16
C SER A 8 32.66 24.33 -15.68
N ARG A 9 33.14 24.01 -16.89
CA ARG A 9 33.11 22.64 -17.43
C ARG A 9 34.14 21.79 -16.68
N GLY A 10 33.68 21.06 -15.67
CA GLY A 10 34.42 19.95 -15.06
C GLY A 10 34.26 18.70 -15.92
N ILE A 11 35.39 18.08 -16.27
CA ILE A 11 35.47 16.86 -17.06
C ILE A 11 35.04 15.70 -16.15
N ALA A 12 33.77 15.31 -16.20
CA ALA A 12 33.28 14.13 -15.50
C ALA A 12 33.75 12.88 -16.26
N ALA A 13 34.76 12.21 -15.71
CA ALA A 13 35.15 10.87 -16.14
C ALA A 13 33.96 9.93 -15.96
N ALA A 14 33.30 9.58 -17.06
CA ALA A 14 32.22 8.61 -17.09
C ALA A 14 32.82 7.21 -16.81
N VAL A 15 32.76 6.78 -15.55
CA VAL A 15 32.89 5.37 -15.20
C VAL A 15 31.72 4.65 -15.87
N ARG A 16 32.00 3.97 -16.98
CA ARG A 16 31.03 3.12 -17.68
C ARG A 16 30.74 1.93 -16.75
N PRO A 17 29.49 1.73 -16.29
CA PRO A 17 29.16 0.46 -15.64
C PRO A 17 29.33 -0.65 -16.66
N SER A 18 29.95 -1.76 -16.25
CA SER A 18 30.20 -2.90 -17.13
C SER A 18 28.88 -3.44 -17.68
N ALA A 19 28.90 -3.90 -18.93
CA ALA A 19 27.73 -4.47 -19.59
C ALA A 19 27.11 -5.68 -18.84
N ALA A 20 27.82 -6.26 -17.87
CA ALA A 20 27.32 -7.35 -17.02
C ALA A 20 26.29 -6.89 -15.97
N GLU A 21 26.35 -5.64 -15.48
CA GLU A 21 25.36 -5.12 -14.53
C GLU A 21 24.10 -4.58 -15.24
N ALA A 22 24.21 -4.19 -16.51
CA ALA A 22 23.08 -3.76 -17.33
C ALA A 22 22.15 -4.93 -17.73
N ALA A 23 22.62 -6.18 -17.66
CA ALA A 23 21.86 -7.35 -18.11
C ALA A 23 20.76 -7.82 -17.15
N HIS A 24 20.76 -7.39 -15.88
CA HIS A 24 19.69 -7.71 -14.91
C HIS A 24 18.66 -6.59 -14.75
N GLY A 25 18.84 -5.46 -15.45
CA GLY A 25 17.84 -4.41 -15.60
C GLY A 25 16.80 -4.72 -16.69
N GLY A 26 16.63 -6.01 -17.01
CA GLY A 26 15.72 -6.52 -18.01
C GLY A 26 14.30 -6.08 -17.70
N GLN A 27 13.91 -4.98 -18.33
CA GLN A 27 12.54 -4.65 -18.70
C GLN A 27 11.56 -4.97 -17.55
N LEU A 28 11.53 -4.07 -16.57
CA LEU A 28 10.35 -3.88 -15.71
C LEU A 28 9.19 -3.51 -16.63
N GLN A 29 8.66 -4.49 -17.39
CA GLN A 29 7.26 -4.51 -17.75
C GLN A 29 6.57 -4.15 -16.44
N GLN A 30 5.75 -3.09 -16.47
CA GLN A 30 4.96 -2.73 -15.30
C GLN A 30 4.12 -3.96 -14.96
N ALA A 31 4.60 -4.77 -14.03
CA ALA A 31 4.00 -6.03 -13.69
C ALA A 31 2.64 -5.66 -13.12
N ARG A 32 1.59 -5.88 -13.93
CA ARG A 32 0.23 -5.55 -13.53
C ARG A 32 -0.16 -6.57 -12.46
N GLY A 33 -0.33 -6.11 -11.21
CA GLY A 33 -0.80 -6.94 -10.10
C GLY A 33 0.17 -7.03 -8.92
N ILE A 34 -0.17 -7.88 -7.95
CA ILE A 34 0.61 -8.08 -6.73
C ILE A 34 1.60 -9.21 -6.96
N VAL A 35 2.85 -8.84 -7.19
CA VAL A 35 3.96 -9.79 -7.38
C VAL A 35 4.87 -9.82 -6.15
N VAL A 36 5.36 -11.01 -5.83
CA VAL A 36 6.32 -11.25 -4.75
C VAL A 36 7.35 -12.26 -5.24
N GLN A 37 8.63 -11.94 -5.10
CA GLN A 37 9.71 -12.87 -5.37
C GLN A 37 9.88 -13.81 -4.17
N VAL A 38 9.97 -15.11 -4.43
CA VAL A 38 10.33 -16.10 -3.41
C VAL A 38 11.85 -16.06 -3.25
N ARG A 39 12.32 -15.78 -2.02
CA ARG A 39 13.74 -15.77 -1.68
C ARG A 39 14.06 -16.98 -0.81
N ASP A 40 15.27 -17.51 -0.97
CA ASP A 40 15.83 -18.56 -0.12
C ASP A 40 14.96 -19.84 -0.04
N GLY A 41 14.17 -20.12 -1.09
CA GLY A 41 13.22 -21.24 -1.14
C GLY A 41 12.03 -21.13 -0.17
N ASN A 42 11.85 -20.01 0.53
CA ASN A 42 10.82 -19.87 1.55
C ASN A 42 9.49 -19.34 0.96
N LEU A 43 8.65 -20.29 0.55
CA LEU A 43 7.34 -20.00 -0.03
C LEU A 43 6.36 -19.41 0.99
N ASP A 44 6.31 -19.91 2.21
CA ASP A 44 5.35 -19.48 3.23
C ASP A 44 5.52 -18.00 3.59
N ARG A 45 6.77 -17.55 3.67
CA ARG A 45 7.10 -16.14 3.88
C ARG A 45 6.64 -15.31 2.68
N ALA A 46 6.86 -15.79 1.46
CA ALA A 46 6.43 -15.08 0.26
C ALA A 46 4.90 -14.97 0.17
N LEU A 47 4.17 -16.04 0.52
CA LEU A 47 2.70 -16.05 0.60
C LEU A 47 2.19 -15.08 1.67
N THR A 48 2.80 -15.06 2.85
CA THR A 48 2.44 -14.10 3.92
C THR A 48 2.64 -12.65 3.45
N ILE A 49 3.73 -12.38 2.75
CA ILE A 49 4.01 -11.05 2.17
C ILE A 49 2.98 -10.72 1.09
N MET A 50 2.63 -11.68 0.24
CA MET A 50 1.62 -11.52 -0.81
C MET A 50 0.25 -11.22 -0.22
N GLU A 51 -0.19 -11.98 0.79
CA GLU A 51 -1.45 -11.76 1.50
C GLU A 51 -1.49 -10.36 2.13
N ARG A 52 -0.42 -9.95 2.82
CA ARG A 52 -0.32 -8.60 3.39
C ARG A 52 -0.45 -7.52 2.32
N LYS A 53 0.25 -7.66 1.18
CA LYS A 53 0.15 -6.72 0.05
C LYS A 53 -1.26 -6.69 -0.55
N MET A 54 -1.94 -7.85 -0.62
CA MET A 54 -3.31 -7.99 -1.12
C MET A 54 -4.36 -7.38 -0.19
N ARG A 55 -4.16 -7.53 1.12
CA ARG A 55 -5.02 -6.93 2.12
C ARG A 55 -4.86 -5.41 2.17
N SER A 56 -3.63 -4.91 2.10
CA SER A 56 -3.35 -3.46 2.12
C SER A 56 -3.81 -2.74 0.87
N SER A 57 -3.74 -3.37 -0.31
CA SER A 57 -4.27 -2.81 -1.55
C SER A 57 -5.80 -2.76 -1.59
N GLY A 58 -6.47 -3.41 -0.62
CA GLY A 58 -7.92 -3.54 -0.59
C GLY A 58 -8.48 -4.57 -1.57
N MET A 59 -7.63 -5.24 -2.35
CA MET A 59 -8.04 -6.24 -3.34
C MET A 59 -8.79 -7.40 -2.68
N GLU A 60 -8.33 -7.88 -1.51
CA GLU A 60 -9.03 -8.92 -0.74
C GLU A 60 -10.49 -8.52 -0.45
N ARG A 61 -10.72 -7.25 -0.07
CA ARG A 61 -12.05 -6.74 0.22
C ARG A 61 -12.91 -6.63 -1.03
N LEU A 62 -12.33 -6.20 -2.15
CA LEU A 62 -13.02 -6.12 -3.44
C LEU A 62 -13.45 -7.50 -3.94
N ILE A 63 -12.58 -8.49 -3.81
CA ILE A 63 -12.88 -9.88 -4.18
C ILE A 63 -14.02 -10.42 -3.31
N ARG A 64 -13.94 -10.26 -1.98
CA ARG A 64 -14.97 -10.73 -1.05
C ARG A 64 -16.30 -9.97 -1.17
N ALA A 65 -16.25 -8.68 -1.48
CA ALA A 65 -17.43 -7.83 -1.62
C ALA A 65 -18.15 -8.02 -2.96
N ARG A 66 -17.55 -8.74 -3.92
CA ARG A 66 -18.16 -9.02 -5.21
C ARG A 66 -19.41 -9.88 -5.01
N THR A 67 -20.58 -9.32 -5.28
CA THR A 67 -21.84 -10.06 -5.24
C THR A 67 -22.02 -10.86 -6.53
N HIS A 68 -22.59 -12.06 -6.41
CA HIS A 68 -22.95 -12.88 -7.58
C HIS A 68 -24.25 -12.38 -8.26
N HIS A 69 -25.06 -11.59 -7.56
CA HIS A 69 -26.31 -11.03 -8.04
C HIS A 69 -26.25 -9.49 -8.16
N HIS A 70 -27.15 -8.94 -8.97
CA HIS A 70 -27.33 -7.51 -9.11
C HIS A 70 -28.01 -6.91 -7.87
N VAL A 71 -27.44 -5.82 -7.36
CA VAL A 71 -28.00 -5.00 -6.29
C VAL A 71 -28.43 -3.67 -6.91
N LYS A 72 -29.65 -3.22 -6.63
CA LYS A 72 -30.15 -1.93 -7.15
C LYS A 72 -29.47 -0.75 -6.49
N ASP A 73 -29.48 0.42 -7.13
CA ASP A 73 -28.74 1.59 -6.61
C ASP A 73 -29.31 2.15 -5.30
N SER A 74 -30.63 2.01 -5.07
CA SER A 74 -31.26 2.34 -3.79
C SER A 74 -30.69 1.48 -2.66
N GLU A 75 -30.54 0.17 -2.88
CA GLU A 75 -29.98 -0.77 -1.91
C GLU A 75 -28.49 -0.51 -1.69
N LYS A 76 -27.72 -0.27 -2.75
CA LYS A 76 -26.30 0.12 -2.64
C LYS A 76 -26.12 1.33 -1.72
N ARG A 77 -26.98 2.35 -1.86
CA ARG A 77 -26.96 3.56 -1.02
C ARG A 77 -27.22 3.25 0.45
N VAL A 78 -28.18 2.38 0.73
CA VAL A 78 -28.51 1.96 2.11
C VAL A 78 -27.35 1.15 2.72
N LEU A 79 -26.75 0.23 1.96
CA LEU A 79 -25.60 -0.56 2.42
C LEU A 79 -24.38 0.32 2.72
N ALA A 80 -24.07 1.27 1.84
CA ALA A 80 -22.99 2.23 2.05
C ALA A 80 -23.21 3.07 3.31
N ARG A 81 -24.44 3.56 3.53
CA ARG A 81 -24.80 4.33 4.74
C ARG A 81 -24.63 3.49 6.02
N LYS A 82 -25.09 2.23 6.00
CA LYS A 82 -24.93 1.30 7.13
C LYS A 82 -23.46 1.03 7.44
N ALA A 83 -22.65 0.77 6.42
CA ALA A 83 -21.21 0.56 6.58
C ALA A 83 -20.49 1.80 7.16
N LEU A 84 -20.88 3.00 6.71
CA LEU A 84 -20.37 4.26 7.26
C LEU A 84 -20.71 4.41 8.74
N MET A 85 -21.97 4.20 9.12
CA MET A 85 -22.41 4.28 10.52
C MET A 85 -21.66 3.29 11.41
N GLN A 86 -21.47 2.05 10.94
CA GLN A 86 -20.71 1.04 11.68
C GLN A 86 -19.24 1.45 11.86
N ARG A 87 -18.62 2.03 10.83
CA ARG A 87 -17.24 2.52 10.90
C ARG A 87 -17.12 3.66 11.92
N VAL A 88 -18.00 4.65 11.88
CA VAL A 88 -18.00 5.78 12.82
C VAL A 88 -18.17 5.27 14.25
N LYS A 89 -19.17 4.41 14.50
CA LYS A 89 -19.40 3.81 15.82
C LYS A 89 -18.17 3.06 16.36
N SER A 90 -17.50 2.30 15.50
CA SER A 90 -16.30 1.55 15.88
C SER A 90 -15.11 2.47 16.20
N GLN A 91 -14.97 3.58 15.47
CA GLN A 91 -13.93 4.58 15.73
C GLN A 91 -14.18 5.31 17.04
N GLU A 92 -15.41 5.73 17.32
CA GLU A 92 -15.79 6.36 18.58
C GLU A 92 -15.55 5.43 19.76
N LEU A 93 -15.92 4.15 19.65
CA LEU A 93 -15.63 3.14 20.65
C LEU A 93 -14.12 3.00 20.87
N GLY A 94 -13.32 2.93 19.80
CA GLY A 94 -11.86 2.86 19.89
C GLY A 94 -11.23 4.06 20.59
N LYS A 95 -11.77 5.27 20.37
CA LYS A 95 -11.34 6.49 21.08
C LYS A 95 -11.63 6.39 22.58
N LYS A 96 -12.87 6.01 22.94
CA LYS A 96 -13.27 5.83 24.35
C LYS A 96 -12.41 4.79 25.07
N LEU A 97 -12.15 3.65 24.43
CA LEU A 97 -11.29 2.62 25.01
C LEU A 97 -9.85 3.11 25.19
N ARG A 98 -9.32 3.88 24.23
CA ARG A 98 -7.99 4.50 24.37
C ARG A 98 -7.95 5.50 25.52
N GLU A 99 -8.99 6.32 25.69
CA GLU A 99 -9.09 7.24 26.82
C GLU A 99 -9.11 6.51 28.15
N ILE A 100 -9.91 5.44 28.27
CA ILE A 100 -9.95 4.59 29.47
C ILE A 100 -8.57 3.98 29.76
N LEU A 101 -7.90 3.46 28.73
CA LEU A 101 -6.56 2.88 28.87
C LEU A 101 -5.55 3.93 29.35
N ILE A 102 -5.59 5.15 28.80
CA ILE A 102 -4.70 6.24 29.21
C ILE A 102 -4.96 6.64 30.67
N LYS A 103 -6.23 6.77 31.08
CA LYS A 103 -6.59 7.06 32.48
C LYS A 103 -6.05 6.00 33.42
N LYS A 104 -6.24 4.73 33.07
CA LYS A 104 -5.73 3.57 33.81
C LYS A 104 -4.20 3.59 33.96
N ILE A 105 -3.46 3.89 32.90
CA ILE A 105 -1.98 3.96 32.95
C ILE A 105 -1.51 5.14 33.81
N ARG A 106 -2.25 6.26 33.78
CA ARG A 106 -1.91 7.48 34.54
C ARG A 106 -2.34 7.41 36.02
N GLY A 107 -3.00 6.34 36.46
CA GLY A 107 -3.46 6.18 37.84
C GLY A 107 -4.61 7.13 38.24
N GLN A 108 -5.41 7.58 37.26
CA GLN A 108 -6.63 8.36 37.47
C GLN A 108 -7.88 7.50 37.29
#